data_AF-A0A7M7NQI3-F1
#
_entry.id   AF-A0A7M7NQI3-F1
#
_cell.length_a   1.000
_cell.length_b   1.000
_cell.length_c   1.000
_cell.angle_alpha   90.00
_cell.angle_beta   90.00
_cell.angle_gamma   90.00
#
_symmetry.space_group_name_H-M   'P 1'
#
loop_
_entity.id
_entity.type
_entity.pdbx_description
1 polymer ?
#
loop_
_entity_poly.entity_id
_entity_poly.type
_entity_poly.pdbx_seq_one_letter_code
_entity_poly.pdbx_strand_id
1 'polypeptide(L)'
;MRGKAKSFDGSAVLSLAAKAAGNILIVGEKLRHELKTSGTSLIQDRRHRLRNYQRCFVGKAVVDWIVQHEGIKDRAKAVELMNILQKYNIIHHVCDDHLFKDEMLFYRFRVDDNTFKDNRESRSIVHGTAIFHRVTSETSSSPLLKPHTEFGHKYADSFYGAELVSWLLRVNTCTSREEATRLGKDLLEADIIRHVTMDHHFKDERLLYNLNPVMTDLKLTDLTTLDQEASEEASGSGEAAMMASLTIPRDLQRKHSNSTSSDTSLEKASMTGSKQDIGSPDQNHNRLHLGGPSKDLDSPDTPTAPICTRSWGSFTPSELRHPESPFVKRQIKIVGDSVGFGLVIRGDGPTYVQTVDPEGPAAAAGLKVKEYLAVVNGIDVLEMNHNAVAKLILANPFELSLVMMILKDSVMGT
;
A
#
# COMPACT_ATOMS: atom_id res chain seq x y z
N MET A 1 -4.03 -62.23 2.64
CA MET A 1 -2.92 -61.59 1.91
C MET A 1 -2.79 -60.15 2.43
N ARG A 2 -1.71 -59.85 3.14
CA ARG A 2 -1.43 -58.51 3.68
C ARG A 2 -1.05 -57.59 2.51
N GLY A 3 -1.97 -56.70 2.12
CA GLY A 3 -1.69 -55.64 1.16
C GLY A 3 -0.75 -54.62 1.77
N LYS A 4 0.45 -54.49 1.21
CA LYS A 4 1.41 -53.43 1.54
C LYS A 4 0.73 -52.09 1.29
N ALA A 5 0.54 -51.30 2.34
CA ALA A 5 0.30 -49.87 2.20
C ALA A 5 1.52 -49.29 1.45
N LYS A 6 1.33 -48.89 0.20
CA LYS A 6 2.29 -48.05 -0.48
C LYS A 6 2.26 -46.71 0.25
N SER A 7 3.35 -46.41 0.95
CA SER A 7 3.67 -45.07 1.40
C SER A 7 3.54 -44.13 0.21
N PHE A 8 2.59 -43.19 0.27
CA PHE A 8 2.50 -42.11 -0.68
C PHE A 8 3.65 -41.14 -0.42
N ASP A 9 4.75 -41.38 -1.12
CA ASP A 9 5.81 -40.41 -1.33
C ASP A 9 5.33 -39.48 -2.45
N GLY A 10 5.06 -38.20 -2.14
CA GLY A 10 4.69 -37.21 -3.17
C GLY A 10 3.74 -36.06 -2.78
N SER A 11 3.17 -36.01 -1.58
CA SER A 11 2.67 -34.74 -1.05
C SER A 11 3.88 -34.03 -0.45
N ALA A 12 4.35 -32.95 -1.08
CA ALA A 12 5.34 -32.09 -0.46
C ALA A 12 4.76 -31.63 0.87
N VAL A 13 5.22 -32.24 1.97
CA VAL A 13 4.88 -31.76 3.31
C VAL A 13 5.46 -30.36 3.36
N LEU A 14 4.60 -29.34 3.27
CA LEU A 14 5.00 -27.96 3.48
C LEU A 14 5.73 -27.91 4.83
N SER A 15 6.93 -27.34 4.85
CA SER A 15 7.69 -27.20 6.10
C SER A 15 6.86 -26.44 7.12
N LEU A 16 7.18 -26.61 8.41
CA LEU A 16 6.44 -25.92 9.47
C LEU A 16 6.52 -24.40 9.27
N ALA A 17 7.68 -23.88 8.86
CA ALA A 17 7.83 -22.47 8.48
C ALA A 17 6.97 -22.04 7.27
N ALA A 18 6.93 -22.82 6.19
CA ALA A 18 6.08 -22.51 5.03
C ALA A 18 4.59 -22.51 5.42
N LYS A 19 4.19 -23.47 6.25
CA LYS A 19 2.84 -23.57 6.80
C LYS A 19 2.51 -22.36 7.69
N ALA A 20 3.43 -21.94 8.55
CA ALA A 20 3.27 -20.76 9.39
C ALA A 20 3.12 -19.48 8.54
N ALA A 21 3.92 -19.31 7.50
CA ALA A 21 3.81 -18.19 6.56
C ALA A 21 2.47 -18.21 5.79
N GLY A 22 2.01 -19.37 5.35
CA GLY A 22 0.69 -19.54 4.75
C GLY A 22 -0.44 -19.17 5.71
N ASN A 23 -0.34 -19.57 6.98
CA ASN A 23 -1.30 -19.21 8.03
C ASN A 23 -1.33 -17.70 8.30
N ILE A 24 -0.18 -17.01 8.26
CA ILE A 24 -0.12 -15.55 8.37
C ILE A 24 -0.90 -14.89 7.23
N LEU A 25 -0.79 -15.41 6.00
CA LEU A 25 -1.58 -14.94 4.86
C LEU A 25 -3.08 -15.20 5.04
N ILE A 26 -3.48 -16.36 5.57
CA ILE A 26 -4.88 -16.65 5.91
C ILE A 26 -5.42 -15.61 6.90
N VAL A 27 -4.68 -15.34 7.99
CA VAL A 27 -5.07 -14.33 8.99
C VAL A 27 -5.21 -12.94 8.35
N GLY A 28 -4.27 -12.57 7.49
CA GLY A 28 -4.30 -11.31 6.74
C GLY A 28 -5.53 -11.16 5.84
N GLU A 29 -5.89 -12.20 5.08
CA GLU A 29 -7.07 -12.18 4.22
C GLU A 29 -8.39 -12.21 5.01
N LYS A 30 -8.43 -12.90 6.17
CA LYS A 30 -9.58 -12.85 7.09
C LYS A 30 -9.82 -11.42 7.60
N LEU A 31 -8.76 -10.78 8.12
CA LEU A 31 -8.83 -9.38 8.54
C LEU A 31 -9.28 -8.48 7.39
N ARG A 32 -8.72 -8.66 6.19
CA ARG A 32 -9.12 -7.91 5.00
C ARG A 32 -10.61 -8.05 4.70
N HIS A 33 -11.15 -9.26 4.77
CA HIS A 33 -12.57 -9.52 4.55
C HIS A 33 -13.43 -8.77 5.58
N GLU A 34 -13.10 -8.88 6.86
CA GLU A 34 -13.83 -8.21 7.96
C GLU A 34 -13.78 -6.68 7.85
N LEU A 35 -12.63 -6.12 7.48
CA LEU A 35 -12.50 -4.67 7.24
C LEU A 35 -13.30 -4.18 6.03
N LYS A 36 -13.64 -5.06 5.08
CA LYS A 36 -14.53 -4.74 3.93
C LYS A 36 -16.00 -4.89 4.25
N THR A 37 -16.36 -5.91 5.03
CA THR A 37 -17.76 -6.29 5.28
C THR A 37 -18.31 -5.71 6.59
N SER A 38 -17.45 -5.19 7.47
CA SER A 38 -17.87 -4.45 8.66
C SER A 38 -18.80 -3.29 8.30
N GLY A 39 -19.77 -3.03 9.19
CA GLY A 39 -20.89 -2.10 8.91
C GLY A 39 -20.46 -0.72 8.42
N THR A 40 -19.31 -0.21 8.89
CA THR A 40 -18.60 0.91 8.27
C THR A 40 -17.35 0.36 7.58
N SER A 41 -17.43 0.01 6.29
CA SER A 41 -16.27 -0.50 5.55
C SER A 41 -15.04 0.38 5.79
N LEU A 42 -13.99 -0.17 6.37
CA LEU A 42 -12.76 0.57 6.66
C LEU A 42 -11.88 0.69 5.41
N ILE A 43 -12.06 -0.20 4.44
CA ILE A 43 -11.33 -0.20 3.17
C ILE A 43 -12.11 0.58 2.12
N GLN A 44 -11.61 1.77 1.77
CA GLN A 44 -12.31 2.73 0.91
C GLN A 44 -11.33 3.57 0.09
N ASP A 45 -11.83 4.17 -0.98
CA ASP A 45 -11.12 5.19 -1.74
C ASP A 45 -11.08 6.49 -0.94
N ARG A 46 -9.88 7.04 -0.73
CA ARG A 46 -9.70 8.30 0.01
C ARG A 46 -8.91 9.30 -0.81
N ARG A 47 -9.28 10.56 -0.68
CA ARG A 47 -8.57 11.67 -1.33
C ARG A 47 -7.74 12.45 -0.31
N HIS A 48 -6.46 12.61 -0.58
CA HIS A 48 -5.56 13.42 0.25
C HIS A 48 -4.51 14.12 -0.61
N ARG A 49 -4.29 15.42 -0.38
CA ARG A 49 -3.32 16.26 -1.13
C ARG A 49 -3.40 16.06 -2.64
N LEU A 50 -4.63 16.11 -3.18
CA LEU A 50 -4.95 15.97 -4.61
C LEU A 50 -4.71 14.56 -5.19
N ARG A 51 -4.24 13.60 -4.39
CA ARG A 51 -4.09 12.20 -4.79
C ARG A 51 -5.30 11.39 -4.33
N ASN A 52 -5.72 10.47 -5.17
CA ASN A 52 -6.73 9.47 -4.84
C ASN A 52 -6.01 8.17 -4.46
N TYR A 53 -6.23 7.72 -3.23
CA TYR A 53 -5.75 6.48 -2.69
C TYR A 53 -6.89 5.47 -2.71
N GLN A 54 -6.95 4.69 -3.77
CA GLN A 54 -7.97 3.65 -3.93
C GLN A 54 -7.80 2.56 -2.87
N ARG A 55 -8.92 2.00 -2.39
CA ARG A 55 -8.98 0.78 -1.55
C ARG A 55 -7.99 0.80 -0.38
N CYS A 56 -7.81 1.95 0.25
CA CYS A 56 -6.91 2.11 1.40
C CYS A 56 -7.67 1.96 2.72
N PHE A 57 -6.96 1.91 3.83
CA PHE A 57 -7.48 2.02 5.19
C PHE A 57 -6.60 2.95 6.03
N VAL A 58 -7.14 3.47 7.13
CA VAL A 58 -6.42 4.37 8.04
C VAL A 58 -5.85 3.55 9.20
N GLY A 59 -4.55 3.71 9.49
CA GLY A 59 -3.86 2.95 10.55
C GLY A 59 -4.59 3.04 11.89
N LYS A 60 -4.87 4.27 12.35
CA LYS A 60 -5.63 4.52 13.57
C LYS A 60 -7.00 3.84 13.61
N ALA A 61 -7.76 3.91 12.51
CA ALA A 61 -9.09 3.34 12.44
C ALA A 61 -9.08 1.80 12.53
N VAL A 62 -8.07 1.16 11.92
CA VAL A 62 -7.92 -0.30 12.04
C VAL A 62 -7.50 -0.70 13.45
N VAL A 63 -6.63 0.06 14.13
CA VAL A 63 -6.31 -0.20 15.54
C VAL A 63 -7.56 -0.06 16.42
N ASP A 64 -8.38 0.97 16.20
CA ASP A 64 -9.65 1.15 16.91
C ASP A 64 -10.59 -0.04 16.68
N TRP A 65 -10.68 -0.51 15.42
CA TRP A 65 -11.49 -1.68 15.06
C TRP A 65 -10.99 -2.97 15.74
N ILE A 66 -9.68 -3.23 15.73
CA ILE A 66 -9.05 -4.39 16.38
C ILE A 66 -9.35 -4.39 17.88
N VAL A 67 -9.19 -3.24 18.54
CA VAL A 67 -9.46 -3.12 19.99
C VAL A 67 -10.91 -3.41 20.33
N GLN A 68 -11.83 -3.05 19.44
CA GLN A 68 -13.26 -3.22 19.64
C GLN A 68 -13.75 -4.65 19.33
N HIS A 69 -13.15 -5.36 18.36
CA HIS A 69 -13.68 -6.62 17.83
C HIS A 69 -12.81 -7.86 18.13
N GLU A 70 -11.49 -7.71 18.25
CA GLU A 70 -10.56 -8.84 18.39
C GLU A 70 -10.21 -9.20 19.85
N GLY A 71 -10.80 -8.50 20.82
CA GLY A 71 -10.48 -8.69 22.25
C GLY A 71 -9.07 -8.22 22.65
N ILE A 72 -8.33 -7.58 21.74
CA ILE A 72 -6.99 -7.04 21.96
C ILE A 72 -7.10 -5.63 22.57
N LYS A 73 -7.01 -5.51 23.89
CA LYS A 73 -7.16 -4.20 24.56
C LYS A 73 -5.93 -3.29 24.45
N ASP A 74 -4.77 -3.87 24.19
CA ASP A 74 -3.52 -3.12 24.06
C ASP A 74 -3.29 -2.68 22.62
N ARG A 75 -3.24 -1.36 22.41
CA ARG A 75 -2.99 -0.75 21.10
C ARG A 75 -1.58 -1.05 20.60
N ALA A 76 -0.60 -1.19 21.50
CA ALA A 76 0.76 -1.54 21.11
C ALA A 76 0.80 -2.96 20.54
N LYS A 77 0.08 -3.90 21.16
CA LYS A 77 -0.12 -5.25 20.62
C LYS A 77 -0.79 -5.23 19.24
N ALA A 78 -1.84 -4.43 19.04
CA ALA A 78 -2.46 -4.30 17.72
C ALA A 78 -1.47 -3.79 16.65
N VAL A 79 -0.63 -2.80 16.99
CA VAL A 79 0.43 -2.29 16.11
C VAL A 79 1.47 -3.36 15.81
N GLU A 80 1.87 -4.18 16.78
CA GLU A 80 2.78 -5.31 16.58
C GLU A 80 2.22 -6.31 15.54
N LEU A 81 0.95 -6.72 15.70
CA LEU A 81 0.30 -7.68 14.80
C LEU A 81 0.18 -7.13 13.38
N MET A 82 -0.15 -5.84 13.23
CA MET A 82 -0.19 -5.18 11.93
C MET A 82 1.21 -5.05 11.30
N ASN A 83 2.25 -4.84 12.11
CA ASN A 83 3.63 -4.85 11.62
C ASN A 83 4.06 -6.24 11.12
N ILE A 84 3.54 -7.33 11.69
CA ILE A 84 3.74 -8.68 11.15
C ILE A 84 3.09 -8.77 9.77
N LEU A 85 1.83 -8.37 9.60
CA LEU A 85 1.19 -8.37 8.27
C LEU A 85 1.98 -7.54 7.24
N GLN A 86 2.59 -6.42 7.67
CA GLN A 86 3.46 -5.64 6.80
C GLN A 86 4.77 -6.39 6.49
N LYS A 87 5.41 -7.02 7.47
CA LYS A 87 6.62 -7.86 7.31
C LYS A 87 6.44 -8.92 6.22
N TYR A 88 5.25 -9.52 6.13
CA TYR A 88 4.87 -10.54 5.15
C TYR A 88 4.20 -9.99 3.87
N ASN A 89 4.37 -8.69 3.55
CA ASN A 89 3.84 -8.04 2.35
C ASN A 89 2.33 -8.21 2.14
N ILE A 90 1.56 -8.43 3.20
CA ILE A 90 0.11 -8.50 3.12
C ILE A 90 -0.46 -7.09 3.06
N ILE A 91 0.09 -6.19 3.87
CA ILE A 91 -0.23 -4.77 3.89
C ILE A 91 1.00 -3.91 3.65
N HIS A 92 0.80 -2.66 3.26
CA HIS A 92 1.86 -1.67 3.13
C HIS A 92 1.35 -0.25 3.38
N HIS A 93 2.24 0.65 3.80
CA HIS A 93 1.98 2.08 3.76
C HIS A 93 1.87 2.52 2.30
N VAL A 94 0.96 3.43 1.96
CA VAL A 94 0.70 3.81 0.55
C VAL A 94 1.91 4.36 -0.22
N CYS A 95 2.98 4.75 0.46
CA CYS A 95 4.26 5.16 -0.12
C CYS A 95 5.43 4.20 0.23
N ASP A 96 5.19 3.09 0.93
CA ASP A 96 6.22 2.14 1.42
C ASP A 96 7.30 2.76 2.35
N ASP A 97 7.08 3.99 2.85
CA ASP A 97 8.08 4.77 3.59
C ASP A 97 8.39 4.29 5.03
N HIS A 98 7.45 3.61 5.70
CA HIS A 98 7.60 3.26 7.11
C HIS A 98 6.74 2.06 7.53
N LEU A 99 7.03 1.54 8.71
CA LEU A 99 6.27 0.51 9.41
C LEU A 99 4.86 0.97 9.83
N PHE A 100 4.03 0.03 10.27
CA PHE A 100 2.66 0.29 10.66
C PHE A 100 2.64 1.14 11.95
N LYS A 101 1.78 2.15 11.95
CA LYS A 101 1.63 3.11 13.04
C LYS A 101 0.15 3.33 13.32
N ASP A 102 -0.15 3.50 14.60
CA ASP A 102 -1.45 3.94 15.10
C ASP A 102 -1.67 5.45 14.86
N GLU A 103 -1.68 5.84 13.60
CA GLU A 103 -1.75 7.24 13.16
C GLU A 103 -2.75 7.40 12.00
N MET A 104 -3.06 8.66 11.65
CA MET A 104 -3.93 9.00 10.52
C MET A 104 -3.20 8.87 9.17
N LEU A 105 -2.54 7.73 8.97
CA LEU A 105 -1.76 7.37 7.78
C LEU A 105 -2.51 6.32 6.96
N PHE A 106 -2.28 6.31 5.65
CA PHE A 106 -2.97 5.39 4.76
C PHE A 106 -2.14 4.15 4.50
N TYR A 107 -2.81 3.01 4.56
CA TYR A 107 -2.27 1.70 4.26
C TYR A 107 -3.15 1.00 3.24
N ARG A 108 -2.61 -0.01 2.57
CA ARG A 108 -3.34 -0.85 1.61
C ARG A 108 -3.00 -2.30 1.83
N PHE A 109 -3.96 -3.18 1.56
CA PHE A 109 -3.66 -4.58 1.31
C PHE A 109 -3.05 -4.69 -0.09
N ARG A 110 -1.90 -5.36 -0.23
CA ARG A 110 -1.21 -5.49 -1.51
C ARG A 110 -2.06 -6.18 -2.59
N VAL A 111 -2.95 -7.08 -2.17
CA VAL A 111 -3.88 -7.78 -3.07
C VAL A 111 -4.92 -6.82 -3.69
N ASP A 112 -5.12 -5.63 -3.11
CA ASP A 112 -6.09 -4.65 -3.59
C ASP A 112 -5.52 -3.62 -4.57
N ASP A 113 -4.20 -3.53 -4.72
CA ASP A 113 -3.53 -2.61 -5.67
C ASP A 113 -2.55 -3.30 -6.62
N ASN A 114 -2.67 -4.63 -6.76
CA ASN A 114 -1.84 -5.47 -7.62
C ASN A 114 -0.33 -5.43 -7.31
N THR A 115 0.05 -5.01 -6.10
CA THR A 115 1.45 -5.07 -5.64
C THR A 115 1.78 -6.37 -4.89
N PHE A 116 0.79 -7.25 -4.71
CA PHE A 116 0.99 -8.55 -4.07
C PHE A 116 1.75 -9.48 -5.00
N LYS A 117 2.89 -10.00 -4.52
CA LYS A 117 3.69 -10.97 -5.26
C LYS A 117 2.95 -12.31 -5.28
N ASP A 118 2.24 -12.57 -6.37
CA ASP A 118 1.46 -13.78 -6.53
C ASP A 118 2.37 -14.95 -6.94
N ASN A 119 2.37 -15.99 -6.11
CA ASN A 119 2.87 -17.32 -6.49
C ASN A 119 1.70 -18.32 -6.43
N ARG A 120 1.90 -19.53 -6.97
CA ARG A 120 0.82 -20.54 -7.04
C ARG A 120 0.16 -20.77 -5.67
N GLU A 121 0.97 -20.91 -4.63
CA GLU A 121 0.51 -21.21 -3.26
C GLU A 121 -0.25 -20.05 -2.62
N SER A 122 0.30 -18.83 -2.67
CA SER A 122 -0.38 -17.63 -2.16
C SER A 122 -1.69 -17.34 -2.92
N ARG A 123 -1.76 -17.61 -4.23
CA ARG A 123 -3.04 -17.55 -4.96
C ARG A 123 -4.04 -18.57 -4.44
N SER A 124 -3.61 -19.81 -4.19
CA SER A 124 -4.47 -20.84 -3.60
C SER A 124 -5.03 -20.39 -2.26
N ILE A 125 -4.20 -19.78 -1.40
CA ILE A 125 -4.60 -19.26 -0.09
C ILE A 125 -5.60 -18.10 -0.21
N VAL A 126 -5.29 -17.10 -1.04
CA VAL A 126 -6.19 -15.95 -1.26
C VAL A 126 -7.53 -16.41 -1.83
N HIS A 127 -7.51 -17.26 -2.87
CA HIS A 127 -8.73 -17.80 -3.47
C HIS A 127 -9.50 -18.70 -2.50
N GLY A 128 -8.81 -19.58 -1.78
CA GLY A 128 -9.41 -20.48 -0.82
C GLY A 128 -10.04 -19.76 0.37
N THR A 129 -9.44 -18.67 0.84
CA THR A 129 -10.02 -17.81 1.87
C THR A 129 -11.28 -17.11 1.36
N ALA A 130 -11.26 -16.60 0.12
CA ALA A 130 -12.46 -16.02 -0.50
C ALA A 130 -13.60 -17.05 -0.69
N ILE A 131 -13.26 -18.27 -1.11
CA ILE A 131 -14.21 -19.39 -1.21
C ILE A 131 -14.76 -19.73 0.17
N PHE A 132 -13.90 -19.86 1.17
CA PHE A 132 -14.29 -20.16 2.55
C PHE A 132 -15.34 -19.16 3.07
N HIS A 133 -15.07 -17.85 2.95
CA HIS A 133 -16.04 -16.83 3.37
C HIS A 133 -17.35 -16.94 2.61
N ARG A 134 -17.29 -17.16 1.29
CA ARG A 134 -18.51 -17.24 0.46
C ARG A 134 -19.36 -18.46 0.77
N VAL A 135 -18.73 -19.61 1.01
CA VAL A 135 -19.40 -20.87 1.34
C VAL A 135 -19.98 -20.82 2.74
N THR A 136 -19.26 -20.26 3.72
CA THR A 136 -19.72 -20.17 5.11
C THR A 136 -20.79 -19.09 5.33
N SER A 137 -20.81 -18.04 4.50
CA SER A 137 -21.87 -17.04 4.51
C SER A 137 -23.08 -17.40 3.63
N GLU A 138 -23.08 -18.55 2.95
CA GLU A 138 -24.10 -18.90 1.96
C GLU A 138 -25.45 -19.24 2.63
N THR A 139 -26.47 -18.43 2.40
CA THR A 139 -27.86 -18.69 2.84
C THR A 139 -28.71 -19.36 1.75
N SER A 140 -28.07 -20.03 0.78
CA SER A 140 -28.77 -20.67 -0.34
C SER A 140 -29.66 -21.82 0.13
N SER A 141 -30.73 -22.10 -0.62
CA SER A 141 -31.57 -23.29 -0.43
C SER A 141 -30.83 -24.61 -0.67
N SER A 142 -29.68 -24.57 -1.38
CA SER A 142 -28.81 -25.71 -1.61
C SER A 142 -27.35 -25.34 -1.27
N PRO A 143 -26.98 -25.27 0.02
CA PRO A 143 -25.63 -24.91 0.44
C PRO A 143 -24.64 -26.02 0.06
N LEU A 144 -23.39 -25.62 -0.21
CA LEU A 144 -22.31 -26.58 -0.47
C LEU A 144 -21.99 -27.40 0.77
N LEU A 145 -21.79 -26.74 1.93
CA LEU A 145 -21.52 -27.41 3.19
C LEU A 145 -22.81 -28.00 3.75
N LYS A 146 -22.76 -29.30 4.01
CA LYS A 146 -23.88 -30.04 4.62
C LYS A 146 -23.36 -31.28 5.35
N PRO A 147 -24.16 -31.84 6.27
CA PRO A 147 -23.77 -33.04 6.98
C PRO A 147 -23.75 -34.26 6.07
N HIS A 148 -22.63 -34.98 6.05
CA HIS A 148 -22.51 -36.29 5.39
C HIS A 148 -22.16 -37.38 6.40
N THR A 149 -22.43 -38.63 6.04
CA THR A 149 -21.99 -39.80 6.80
C THR A 149 -21.26 -40.75 5.89
N GLU A 150 -20.02 -41.10 6.25
CA GLU A 150 -19.19 -42.03 5.51
C GLU A 150 -18.47 -42.97 6.47
N PHE A 151 -18.49 -44.28 6.19
CA PHE A 151 -17.97 -45.33 7.07
C PHE A 151 -18.48 -45.26 8.52
N GLY A 152 -19.69 -44.75 8.74
CA GLY A 152 -20.29 -44.58 10.08
C GLY A 152 -19.85 -43.31 10.83
N HIS A 153 -18.95 -42.50 10.25
CA HIS A 153 -18.54 -41.21 10.79
C HIS A 153 -19.37 -40.07 10.18
N LYS A 154 -19.78 -39.12 11.01
CA LYS A 154 -20.54 -37.93 10.60
C LYS A 154 -19.59 -36.75 10.41
N TYR A 155 -19.76 -36.03 9.30
CA TYR A 155 -18.98 -34.85 8.94
C TYR A 155 -19.94 -33.68 8.77
N ALA A 156 -20.00 -32.77 9.74
CA ALA A 156 -21.01 -31.70 9.80
C ALA A 156 -20.93 -30.71 8.62
N ASP A 157 -19.72 -30.23 8.32
CA ASP A 157 -19.46 -29.24 7.26
C ASP A 157 -18.60 -29.86 6.16
N SER A 158 -19.24 -30.69 5.34
CA SER A 158 -18.57 -31.48 4.30
C SER A 158 -19.26 -31.35 2.95
N PHE A 159 -18.54 -31.74 1.90
CA PHE A 159 -19.01 -31.68 0.52
C PHE A 159 -18.34 -32.77 -0.33
N TYR A 160 -19.02 -33.22 -1.38
CA TYR A 160 -18.36 -34.06 -2.37
C TYR A 160 -17.53 -33.23 -3.35
N GLY A 161 -16.44 -33.78 -3.88
CA GLY A 161 -15.59 -33.09 -4.86
C GLY A 161 -16.39 -32.58 -6.08
N ALA A 162 -17.32 -33.41 -6.58
CA ALA A 162 -18.21 -33.01 -7.67
C ALA A 162 -19.19 -31.88 -7.32
N GLU A 163 -19.54 -31.74 -6.04
CA GLU A 163 -20.37 -30.63 -5.54
C GLU A 163 -19.57 -29.33 -5.47
N LEU A 164 -18.32 -29.37 -5.00
CA LEU A 164 -17.44 -28.20 -5.04
C LEU A 164 -17.22 -27.73 -6.48
N VAL A 165 -16.95 -28.64 -7.42
CA VAL A 165 -16.78 -28.29 -8.84
C VAL A 165 -18.02 -27.62 -9.40
N SER A 166 -19.20 -28.19 -9.15
CA SER A 166 -20.47 -27.63 -9.63
C SER A 166 -20.79 -26.29 -8.96
N TRP A 167 -20.45 -26.15 -7.68
CA TRP A 167 -20.59 -24.90 -6.94
C TRP A 167 -19.68 -23.80 -7.52
N LEU A 168 -18.40 -24.08 -7.77
CA LEU A 168 -17.43 -23.15 -8.34
C LEU A 168 -17.87 -22.60 -9.70
N LEU A 169 -18.47 -23.44 -10.53
CA LEU A 169 -19.08 -23.03 -11.81
C LEU A 169 -20.32 -22.15 -11.57
N ARG A 170 -21.23 -22.56 -10.68
CA ARG A 170 -22.45 -21.82 -10.35
C ARG A 170 -22.16 -20.42 -9.82
N VAL A 171 -21.10 -20.26 -9.02
CA VAL A 171 -20.69 -18.98 -8.45
C VAL A 171 -19.75 -18.17 -9.37
N ASN A 172 -19.55 -18.65 -10.61
CA ASN A 172 -18.72 -18.06 -11.65
C ASN A 172 -17.27 -17.80 -11.21
N THR A 173 -16.74 -18.68 -10.35
CA THR A 173 -15.32 -18.68 -9.94
C THR A 173 -14.45 -19.42 -10.96
N CYS A 174 -15.02 -20.44 -11.61
CA CYS A 174 -14.39 -21.16 -12.71
C CYS A 174 -15.33 -21.20 -13.91
N THR A 175 -14.76 -21.43 -15.10
CA THR A 175 -15.49 -21.50 -16.37
C THR A 175 -15.62 -22.92 -16.91
N SER A 176 -14.80 -23.86 -16.42
CA SER A 176 -14.86 -25.29 -16.78
C SER A 176 -14.66 -26.22 -15.59
N ARG A 177 -15.09 -27.48 -15.74
CA ARG A 177 -14.90 -28.51 -14.69
C ARG A 177 -13.43 -28.84 -14.49
N GLU A 178 -12.63 -28.79 -15.55
CA GLU A 178 -11.19 -29.01 -15.51
C GLU A 178 -10.50 -27.92 -14.71
N GLU A 179 -10.88 -26.66 -14.92
CA GLU A 179 -10.37 -25.51 -14.17
C GLU A 179 -10.75 -25.62 -12.68
N ALA A 180 -12.02 -25.91 -12.38
CA ALA A 180 -12.48 -26.12 -11.02
C ALA A 180 -11.80 -27.30 -10.33
N THR A 181 -11.50 -28.37 -11.06
CA THR A 181 -10.77 -29.53 -10.54
C THR A 181 -9.32 -29.19 -10.21
N ARG A 182 -8.67 -28.39 -11.06
CA ARG A 182 -7.32 -27.90 -10.79
C ARG A 182 -7.31 -26.99 -9.56
N LEU A 183 -8.27 -26.07 -9.44
CA LEU A 183 -8.42 -25.26 -8.25
C LEU A 183 -8.64 -26.11 -6.99
N GLY A 184 -9.49 -27.14 -7.05
CA GLY A 184 -9.67 -28.05 -5.92
C GLY A 184 -8.39 -28.78 -5.50
N LYS A 185 -7.52 -29.15 -6.45
CA LYS A 185 -6.18 -29.70 -6.15
C LYS A 185 -5.30 -28.65 -5.47
N ASP A 186 -5.28 -27.44 -6.00
CA ASP A 186 -4.54 -26.31 -5.44
C ASP A 186 -4.97 -25.98 -4.00
N LEU A 187 -6.29 -26.06 -3.71
CA LEU A 187 -6.84 -25.87 -2.37
C LEU A 187 -6.47 -27.00 -1.40
N LEU A 188 -6.38 -28.24 -1.89
CA LEU A 188 -5.96 -29.39 -1.07
C LEU A 188 -4.46 -29.34 -0.77
N GLU A 189 -3.64 -28.95 -1.75
CA GLU A 189 -2.20 -28.73 -1.56
C GLU A 189 -1.91 -27.58 -0.59
N ALA A 190 -2.73 -26.53 -0.61
CA ALA A 190 -2.63 -25.40 0.33
C ALA A 190 -3.24 -25.69 1.72
N ASP A 191 -3.64 -26.93 2.01
CA ASP A 191 -4.26 -27.36 3.27
C ASP A 191 -5.56 -26.58 3.60
N ILE A 192 -6.29 -26.06 2.60
CA ILE A 192 -7.55 -25.32 2.82
C ILE A 192 -8.73 -26.30 2.86
N ILE A 193 -8.65 -27.34 2.03
CA ILE A 193 -9.60 -28.47 2.03
C ILE A 193 -8.86 -29.77 2.26
N ARG A 194 -9.58 -30.78 2.76
CA ARG A 194 -9.02 -32.06 3.17
C ARG A 194 -9.94 -33.21 2.79
N HIS A 195 -9.39 -34.27 2.21
CA HIS A 195 -10.15 -35.52 2.02
C HIS A 195 -10.38 -36.19 3.36
N VAL A 196 -11.60 -36.66 3.66
CA VAL A 196 -11.93 -37.14 5.02
C VAL A 196 -11.04 -38.28 5.53
N THR A 197 -10.51 -39.12 4.64
CA THR A 197 -9.60 -40.24 4.98
C THR A 197 -8.12 -39.96 4.67
N MET A 198 -7.77 -38.76 4.20
CA MET A 198 -6.38 -38.33 3.93
C MET A 198 -5.58 -39.16 2.90
N ASP A 199 -6.27 -39.96 2.10
CA ASP A 199 -5.68 -40.92 1.14
C ASP A 199 -5.93 -40.56 -0.34
N HIS A 200 -6.60 -39.44 -0.60
CA HIS A 200 -6.97 -39.03 -1.95
C HIS A 200 -6.62 -37.57 -2.22
N HIS A 201 -6.11 -37.33 -3.44
CA HIS A 201 -6.06 -35.99 -4.02
C HIS A 201 -7.48 -35.52 -4.37
N PHE A 202 -7.61 -34.23 -4.68
CA PHE A 202 -8.88 -33.69 -5.13
C PHE A 202 -9.30 -34.28 -6.48
N LYS A 203 -10.57 -34.73 -6.56
CA LYS A 203 -11.20 -35.21 -7.79
C LYS A 203 -12.62 -34.70 -7.91
N ASP A 204 -13.04 -34.50 -9.16
CA ASP A 204 -14.43 -34.25 -9.54
C ASP A 204 -15.27 -35.53 -9.48
N GLU A 205 -15.35 -36.12 -8.29
CA GLU A 205 -15.99 -37.40 -8.04
C GLU A 205 -16.78 -37.35 -6.72
N ARG A 206 -17.45 -38.46 -6.39
CA ARG A 206 -18.15 -38.63 -5.12
C ARG A 206 -17.18 -39.03 -3.99
N LEU A 207 -16.11 -38.24 -3.84
CA LEU A 207 -15.17 -38.31 -2.72
C LEU A 207 -15.48 -37.18 -1.74
N LEU A 208 -15.43 -37.47 -0.44
CA LEU A 208 -15.87 -36.54 0.59
C LEU A 208 -14.70 -35.69 1.11
N TYR A 209 -14.93 -34.38 1.18
CA TYR A 209 -13.96 -33.41 1.64
C TYR A 209 -14.58 -32.48 2.68
N ASN A 210 -13.73 -31.91 3.53
CA ASN A 210 -14.09 -30.89 4.50
C ASN A 210 -13.16 -29.67 4.34
N LEU A 211 -13.62 -28.52 4.83
CA LEU A 211 -12.75 -27.37 5.06
C LEU A 211 -11.81 -27.69 6.23
N ASN A 212 -10.55 -27.24 6.14
CA ASN A 212 -9.63 -27.36 7.25
C ASN A 212 -10.03 -26.39 8.39
N PRO A 213 -10.15 -26.87 9.65
CA PRO A 213 -10.44 -26.01 10.81
C PRO A 213 -9.48 -24.82 10.97
N VAL A 214 -8.27 -24.88 10.40
CA VAL A 214 -7.35 -23.74 10.37
C VAL A 214 -8.01 -22.45 9.86
N MET A 215 -8.97 -22.57 8.94
CA MET A 215 -9.69 -21.43 8.37
C MET A 215 -10.62 -20.77 9.39
N THR A 216 -11.24 -21.54 10.28
CA THR A 216 -12.10 -21.02 11.35
C THR A 216 -11.28 -20.54 12.56
N ASP A 217 -10.27 -21.31 12.94
CA ASP A 217 -9.68 -21.23 14.28
C ASP A 217 -8.58 -20.17 14.42
N LEU A 218 -7.89 -19.85 13.32
CA LEU A 218 -6.82 -18.84 13.33
C LEU A 218 -7.35 -17.44 13.65
N LYS A 219 -6.76 -16.78 14.63
CA LYS A 219 -7.08 -15.42 15.09
C LYS A 219 -5.94 -14.46 14.79
N LEU A 220 -6.25 -13.16 14.83
CA LEU A 220 -5.24 -12.11 14.66
C LEU A 220 -4.13 -12.22 15.72
N THR A 221 -4.45 -12.67 16.93
CA THR A 221 -3.50 -12.86 18.04
C THR A 221 -2.44 -13.93 17.77
N ASP A 222 -2.69 -14.86 16.85
CA ASP A 222 -1.80 -15.99 16.58
C ASP A 222 -0.59 -15.56 15.73
N LEU A 223 -0.63 -14.37 15.11
CA LEU A 223 0.44 -13.86 14.25
C LEU A 223 1.81 -13.83 14.93
N THR A 224 1.90 -13.55 16.24
CA THR A 224 3.20 -13.55 16.91
C THR A 224 3.83 -14.94 17.00
N THR A 225 3.03 -15.96 17.28
CA THR A 225 3.51 -17.34 17.34
C THR A 225 3.87 -17.83 15.94
N LEU A 226 3.02 -17.55 14.95
CA LEU A 226 3.29 -17.89 13.56
C LEU A 226 4.54 -17.18 13.02
N ASP A 227 4.78 -15.92 13.40
CA ASP A 227 5.99 -15.20 12.97
C ASP A 227 7.26 -15.82 13.55
N GLN A 228 7.20 -16.29 14.79
CA GLN A 228 8.30 -17.00 15.44
C GLN A 228 8.58 -18.33 14.74
N GLU A 229 7.54 -19.15 14.51
CA GLU A 229 7.63 -20.43 13.81
C GLU A 229 8.20 -20.27 12.39
N ALA A 230 7.76 -19.25 11.66
CA ALA A 230 8.26 -18.95 10.32
C ALA A 230 9.71 -18.44 10.30
N SER A 231 10.20 -17.87 11.41
CA SER A 231 11.54 -17.28 11.50
C SER A 231 12.62 -18.27 12.00
N GLU A 232 12.26 -19.26 12.83
CA GLU A 232 13.23 -20.17 13.47
C GLU A 232 13.80 -21.26 12.53
N GLU A 233 13.11 -21.63 11.44
CA GLU A 233 13.55 -22.73 10.56
C GLU A 233 14.23 -22.28 9.25
N ALA A 234 14.18 -20.98 8.91
CA ALA A 234 14.72 -20.45 7.63
C ALA A 234 16.26 -20.52 7.49
N SER A 235 16.98 -21.10 8.48
CA SER A 235 18.44 -21.28 8.43
C SER A 235 18.91 -22.55 7.70
N GLY A 236 18.01 -23.41 7.21
CA GLY A 236 18.36 -24.69 6.57
C GLY A 236 17.69 -24.96 5.21
N SER A 237 18.37 -24.63 4.11
CA SER A 237 18.06 -25.03 2.72
C SER A 237 16.89 -24.28 2.01
N GLY A 238 16.50 -24.71 0.79
CA GLY A 238 15.83 -23.96 -0.31
C GLY A 238 14.48 -23.27 -0.06
N GLU A 239 14.09 -23.16 1.20
CA GLU A 239 12.85 -22.60 1.76
C GLU A 239 12.83 -21.06 1.72
N ALA A 240 14.01 -20.46 1.56
CA ALA A 240 14.20 -19.03 1.38
C ALA A 240 13.35 -18.44 0.24
N ALA A 241 12.97 -19.22 -0.78
CA ALA A 241 12.26 -18.71 -1.95
C ALA A 241 10.81 -18.24 -1.63
N MET A 242 10.03 -19.03 -0.89
CA MET A 242 8.66 -18.65 -0.50
C MET A 242 8.70 -17.52 0.53
N MET A 243 9.56 -17.65 1.54
CA MET A 243 9.74 -16.62 2.57
C MET A 243 10.27 -15.31 1.98
N ALA A 244 11.22 -15.33 1.05
CA ALA A 244 11.68 -14.12 0.35
C ALA A 244 10.63 -13.55 -0.61
N SER A 245 9.70 -14.39 -1.09
CA SER A 245 8.57 -13.91 -1.90
C SER A 245 7.54 -13.18 -1.06
N LEU A 246 7.28 -13.63 0.17
CA LEU A 246 6.32 -13.01 1.08
C LEU A 246 6.94 -11.91 1.96
N THR A 247 8.23 -11.95 2.30
CA THR A 247 8.82 -10.96 3.23
C THR A 247 9.38 -9.71 2.57
N ILE A 248 9.35 -8.57 3.27
CA ILE A 248 9.99 -7.33 2.81
C ILE A 248 11.53 -7.52 2.76
N PRO A 249 12.23 -7.03 1.71
CA PRO A 249 13.70 -7.00 1.69
C PRO A 249 14.29 -6.29 2.93
N ARG A 250 15.36 -6.85 3.51
CA ARG A 250 15.99 -6.39 4.77
C ARG A 250 16.37 -4.90 4.81
N ASP A 251 16.50 -4.24 3.66
CA ASP A 251 16.89 -2.83 3.55
C ASP A 251 15.85 -1.83 4.09
N LEU A 252 14.56 -2.19 4.07
CA LEU A 252 13.49 -1.40 4.71
C LEU A 252 13.46 -1.64 6.23
N GLN A 253 13.72 -2.87 6.69
CA GLN A 253 13.76 -3.20 8.12
C GLN A 253 14.94 -2.53 8.85
N ARG A 254 16.11 -2.44 8.20
CA ARG A 254 17.35 -1.93 8.81
C ARG A 254 17.38 -0.40 8.98
N LYS A 255 16.59 0.36 8.20
CA LYS A 255 16.46 1.81 8.38
C LYS A 255 15.76 2.21 9.68
N HIS A 256 15.03 1.29 10.31
CA HIS A 256 14.15 1.62 11.44
C HIS A 256 14.62 1.11 12.81
N SER A 257 15.54 0.13 12.87
CA SER A 257 16.10 -0.36 14.14
C SER A 257 16.97 0.65 14.90
N ASN A 258 17.35 1.77 14.26
CA ASN A 258 18.15 2.84 14.87
C ASN A 258 17.32 4.00 15.45
N SER A 259 16.00 3.86 15.61
CA SER A 259 15.12 4.98 16.00
C SER A 259 14.34 4.82 17.32
N THR A 260 14.60 3.77 18.12
CA THR A 260 13.94 3.60 19.42
C THR A 260 14.79 4.14 20.57
N SER A 261 14.71 5.44 20.81
CA SER A 261 14.88 6.05 22.14
C SER A 261 13.92 7.23 22.26
N SER A 262 13.06 7.16 23.28
CA SER A 262 12.00 8.10 23.60
C SER A 262 12.49 9.53 23.81
N ASP A 263 11.90 10.51 23.10
CA ASP A 263 11.48 11.76 23.74
C ASP A 263 10.39 12.46 22.91
N THR A 264 9.39 12.99 23.61
CA THR A 264 8.22 13.67 23.04
C THR A 264 8.59 15.09 22.61
N SER A 265 8.41 15.43 21.33
CA SER A 265 8.14 16.80 20.85
C SER A 265 7.81 16.78 19.35
N LEU A 266 6.72 17.44 18.98
CA LEU A 266 6.33 17.73 17.61
C LEU A 266 7.45 18.45 16.86
N GLU A 267 8.01 17.83 15.82
CA GLU A 267 8.35 18.56 14.59
C GLU A 267 8.60 17.65 13.37
N LYS A 268 8.25 18.22 12.23
CA LYS A 268 8.37 17.68 10.87
C LYS A 268 9.84 17.41 10.51
N ALA A 269 10.08 16.31 9.81
CA ALA A 269 11.30 16.10 9.00
C ALA A 269 10.82 15.37 7.72
N SER A 270 10.98 15.86 6.48
CA SER A 270 12.17 16.38 5.80
C SER A 270 13.36 15.43 5.93
N MET A 271 13.67 14.72 4.85
CA MET A 271 14.95 14.04 4.68
C MET A 271 15.58 14.56 3.39
N THR A 272 16.54 15.46 3.59
CA THR A 272 17.66 15.71 2.69
C THR A 272 18.62 14.52 2.77
N GLY A 273 18.96 13.93 1.63
CA GLY A 273 20.05 12.96 1.50
C GLY A 273 21.38 13.64 1.23
N SER A 274 22.40 13.26 2.00
CA SER A 274 23.80 13.67 1.87
C SER A 274 24.42 13.21 0.54
N LYS A 275 25.20 14.09 -0.10
CA LYS A 275 26.22 13.74 -1.09
C LYS A 275 27.60 14.07 -0.53
N GLN A 276 28.55 13.22 -0.87
CA GLN A 276 29.96 13.24 -0.49
C GLN A 276 30.70 14.49 -1.00
N ASP A 277 31.66 14.92 -0.17
CA ASP A 277 32.62 16.00 -0.35
C ASP A 277 33.61 15.79 -1.52
N ILE A 278 33.91 16.90 -2.21
CA ILE A 278 35.24 17.21 -2.75
C ILE A 278 35.56 18.68 -2.36
N GLY A 279 36.45 18.85 -1.39
CA GLY A 279 37.51 19.87 -1.28
C GLY A 279 37.19 21.38 -1.35
N SER A 280 37.15 22.02 -0.16
CA SER A 280 37.92 23.20 0.32
C SER A 280 37.93 24.57 -0.43
N PRO A 281 38.31 25.71 0.21
CA PRO A 281 38.50 26.02 1.64
C PRO A 281 37.82 27.32 2.15
N ASP A 282 37.71 27.39 3.48
CA ASP A 282 37.82 28.54 4.40
C ASP A 282 37.51 29.98 3.93
N GLN A 283 36.60 30.65 4.65
CA GLN A 283 37.02 31.72 5.58
C GLN A 283 35.96 32.07 6.64
N ASN A 284 36.46 31.99 7.87
CA ASN A 284 35.93 32.33 9.17
C ASN A 284 35.64 33.83 9.30
N HIS A 285 34.49 34.24 9.88
CA HIS A 285 34.42 35.39 10.80
C HIS A 285 33.10 35.40 11.59
N ASN A 286 33.19 34.96 12.84
CA ASN A 286 32.26 35.34 13.91
C ASN A 286 32.30 36.85 14.17
N ARG A 287 31.12 37.48 14.35
CA ARG A 287 31.00 38.55 15.35
C ARG A 287 29.58 38.72 15.88
N LEU A 288 29.49 38.58 17.19
CA LEU A 288 28.36 38.85 18.09
C LEU A 288 28.01 40.35 18.11
N HIS A 289 26.74 40.73 18.29
CA HIS A 289 26.28 41.53 19.44
C HIS A 289 24.75 41.82 19.45
N LEU A 290 24.25 41.90 20.68
CA LEU A 290 22.89 42.15 21.16
C LEU A 290 22.29 43.53 20.77
N GLY A 291 20.94 43.60 20.76
CA GLY A 291 20.18 44.79 21.15
C GLY A 291 18.92 45.08 20.32
N GLY A 292 17.71 44.88 20.90
CA GLY A 292 16.48 45.60 20.48
C GLY A 292 16.47 47.04 21.06
N PRO A 293 15.46 47.91 20.79
CA PRO A 293 14.02 47.61 20.60
C PRO A 293 13.29 48.42 19.48
N SER A 294 11.99 48.11 19.32
CA SER A 294 10.98 48.63 18.36
C SER A 294 10.81 50.16 18.28
N LYS A 295 10.43 50.66 17.07
CA LYS A 295 9.42 51.73 16.84
C LYS A 295 8.81 51.63 15.44
N ASP A 296 7.48 51.75 15.37
CA ASP A 296 6.68 52.02 14.17
C ASP A 296 6.93 53.43 13.61
N LEU A 297 6.81 53.59 12.29
CA LEU A 297 6.09 54.65 11.54
C LEU A 297 6.66 54.89 10.13
N ASP A 298 5.73 54.97 9.18
CA ASP A 298 5.80 55.23 7.74
C ASP A 298 6.88 56.19 7.23
N SER A 299 7.53 55.81 6.11
CA SER A 299 7.75 56.66 4.92
C SER A 299 8.36 55.85 3.75
N PRO A 300 8.11 56.26 2.49
CA PRO A 300 8.28 55.43 1.29
C PRO A 300 9.71 55.49 0.71
N ASP A 301 9.94 54.62 -0.27
CA ASP A 301 11.10 54.57 -1.16
C ASP A 301 12.43 54.09 -0.55
N THR A 302 12.58 52.77 -0.48
CA THR A 302 13.89 52.11 -0.57
C THR A 302 13.98 51.34 -1.89
N PRO A 303 15.07 51.46 -2.67
CA PRO A 303 15.18 50.81 -3.96
C PRO A 303 15.20 49.30 -3.76
N THR A 304 14.21 48.63 -4.38
CA THR A 304 14.13 47.17 -4.48
C THR A 304 15.47 46.63 -4.96
N ALA A 305 16.09 45.74 -4.17
CA ALA A 305 17.31 45.05 -4.57
C ALA A 305 17.18 44.51 -6.01
N PRO A 306 18.23 44.57 -6.85
CA PRO A 306 18.15 44.09 -8.21
C PRO A 306 17.65 42.64 -8.21
N ILE A 307 16.65 42.37 -9.05
CA ILE A 307 15.89 41.12 -9.18
C ILE A 307 16.82 39.88 -9.21
N CYS A 308 18.06 40.06 -9.68
CA CYS A 308 19.11 39.04 -9.79
C CYS A 308 19.67 38.50 -8.45
N THR A 309 19.39 39.13 -7.31
CA THR A 309 19.97 38.74 -5.99
C THR A 309 19.00 38.04 -5.04
N ARG A 310 17.72 37.89 -5.41
CA ARG A 310 16.70 37.29 -4.53
C ARG A 310 16.69 35.77 -4.61
N SER A 311 16.57 35.14 -3.44
CA SER A 311 16.36 33.70 -3.33
C SER A 311 15.07 33.26 -4.02
N TRP A 312 15.13 32.12 -4.70
CA TRP A 312 14.01 31.54 -5.42
C TRP A 312 12.81 31.27 -4.50
N GLY A 313 11.62 31.81 -4.83
CA GLY A 313 10.40 31.71 -4.03
C GLY A 313 9.88 33.03 -3.46
N SER A 314 10.54 34.15 -3.73
CA SER A 314 10.21 35.48 -3.18
C SER A 314 9.60 36.46 -4.21
N PHE A 315 9.13 35.96 -5.36
CA PHE A 315 8.55 36.81 -6.41
C PHE A 315 7.05 36.97 -6.23
N THR A 316 6.59 38.22 -6.26
CA THR A 316 5.17 38.56 -6.25
C THR A 316 4.54 38.38 -7.63
N PRO A 317 3.22 38.22 -7.72
CA PRO A 317 2.52 38.14 -9.01
C PRO A 317 2.76 39.37 -9.90
N SER A 318 2.87 40.55 -9.29
CA SER A 318 3.18 41.82 -9.97
C SER A 318 4.57 41.81 -10.60
N GLU A 319 5.58 41.30 -9.88
CA GLU A 319 6.96 41.16 -10.40
C GLU A 319 7.04 40.12 -11.54
N LEU A 320 6.26 39.05 -11.48
CA LEU A 320 6.17 38.07 -12.56
C LEU A 320 5.53 38.68 -13.82
N ARG A 321 4.55 39.57 -13.69
CA ARG A 321 3.88 40.23 -14.83
C ARG A 321 4.66 41.40 -15.43
N HIS A 322 5.65 41.92 -14.74
CA HIS A 322 6.35 43.13 -15.17
C HIS A 322 6.98 42.92 -16.57
N PRO A 323 6.85 43.88 -17.52
CA PRO A 323 7.41 43.73 -18.87
C PRO A 323 8.93 43.48 -18.90
N GLU A 324 9.65 44.07 -17.94
CA GLU A 324 11.09 43.90 -17.78
C GLU A 324 11.47 42.71 -16.88
N SER A 325 10.49 41.90 -16.47
CA SER A 325 10.73 40.71 -15.67
C SER A 325 11.70 39.75 -16.39
N PRO A 326 12.61 39.07 -15.67
CA PRO A 326 13.47 38.06 -16.25
C PRO A 326 12.70 36.76 -16.56
N PHE A 327 11.39 36.72 -16.30
CA PHE A 327 10.54 35.56 -16.57
C PHE A 327 9.89 35.65 -17.96
N VAL A 328 9.76 34.50 -18.62
CA VAL A 328 9.03 34.32 -19.88
C VAL A 328 7.94 33.26 -19.70
N LYS A 329 6.91 33.36 -20.54
CA LYS A 329 5.82 32.39 -20.57
C LYS A 329 6.19 31.18 -21.41
N ARG A 330 6.00 29.97 -20.86
CA ARG A 330 6.12 28.70 -21.56
C ARG A 330 4.84 27.90 -21.44
N GLN A 331 4.24 27.55 -22.57
CA GLN A 331 3.05 26.70 -22.60
C GLN A 331 3.46 25.23 -22.61
N ILE A 332 2.82 24.42 -21.77
CA ILE A 332 2.96 22.97 -21.75
C ILE A 332 1.59 22.29 -21.67
N LYS A 333 1.49 21.10 -22.23
CA LYS A 333 0.31 20.25 -22.16
C LYS A 333 0.73 18.89 -21.60
N ILE A 334 0.03 18.44 -20.57
CA ILE A 334 0.33 17.20 -19.85
C ILE A 334 -0.87 16.26 -20.02
N VAL A 335 -0.61 15.05 -20.50
CA VAL A 335 -1.61 13.97 -20.55
C VAL A 335 -1.45 13.15 -19.28
N GLY A 336 -2.50 13.07 -18.46
CA GLY A 336 -2.46 12.35 -17.19
C GLY A 336 -2.43 10.83 -17.37
N ASP A 337 -1.82 10.13 -16.41
CA ASP A 337 -1.87 8.68 -16.30
C ASP A 337 -2.99 8.23 -15.34
N SER A 338 -3.01 6.95 -14.96
CA SER A 338 -3.99 6.39 -14.02
C SER A 338 -3.87 6.95 -12.59
N VAL A 339 -2.77 7.63 -12.26
CA VAL A 339 -2.44 8.19 -10.94
C VAL A 339 -2.57 9.73 -10.93
N GLY A 340 -2.39 10.40 -12.07
CA GLY A 340 -2.60 11.83 -12.26
C GLY A 340 -1.52 12.46 -13.14
N PHE A 341 -1.07 13.67 -12.78
CA PHE A 341 -0.10 14.43 -13.58
C PHE A 341 1.35 14.35 -13.07
N GLY A 342 1.61 13.72 -11.93
CA GLY A 342 2.98 13.60 -11.39
C GLY A 342 3.61 14.91 -10.90
N LEU A 343 2.84 15.86 -10.36
CA LEU A 343 3.34 17.15 -9.86
C LEU A 343 2.75 17.52 -8.49
N VAL A 344 3.44 18.36 -7.73
CA VAL A 344 2.94 19.00 -6.50
C VAL A 344 3.14 20.51 -6.61
N ILE A 345 2.10 21.29 -6.28
CA ILE A 345 2.13 22.76 -6.26
C ILE A 345 2.04 23.32 -4.85
N ARG A 346 2.63 24.50 -4.65
CA ARG A 346 2.60 25.30 -3.40
C ARG A 346 2.53 26.78 -3.73
N GLY A 347 2.33 27.61 -2.70
CA GLY A 347 2.27 29.06 -2.83
C GLY A 347 0.89 29.61 -2.48
N ASP A 348 0.85 30.89 -2.14
CA ASP A 348 -0.34 31.63 -1.73
C ASP A 348 -0.59 32.83 -2.67
N GLY A 349 -0.25 32.68 -3.95
CA GLY A 349 -0.21 33.76 -4.93
C GLY A 349 1.17 34.43 -4.98
N PRO A 350 2.11 33.98 -5.84
CA PRO A 350 1.93 33.02 -6.94
C PRO A 350 2.11 31.57 -6.51
N THR A 351 1.42 30.68 -7.22
CA THR A 351 1.58 29.24 -7.08
C THR A 351 2.75 28.75 -7.93
N TYR A 352 3.56 27.83 -7.41
CA TYR A 352 4.74 27.25 -8.09
C TYR A 352 4.80 25.73 -7.94
N VAL A 353 5.57 25.10 -8.83
CA VAL A 353 5.82 23.66 -8.80
C VAL A 353 6.83 23.33 -7.71
N GLN A 354 6.41 22.62 -6.67
CA GLN A 354 7.27 22.17 -5.58
C GLN A 354 8.05 20.90 -5.95
N THR A 355 7.37 19.93 -6.56
CA THR A 355 7.99 18.65 -6.97
C THR A 355 7.42 18.20 -8.30
N VAL A 356 8.24 17.49 -9.06
CA VAL A 356 7.86 16.76 -10.26
C VAL A 356 8.35 15.33 -10.08
N ASP A 357 7.48 14.37 -10.31
CA ASP A 357 7.83 12.95 -10.34
C ASP A 357 8.72 12.68 -11.57
N PRO A 358 9.99 12.24 -11.41
CA PRO A 358 10.92 12.09 -12.51
C PRO A 358 10.44 11.15 -13.63
N GLU A 359 9.62 10.15 -13.29
CA GLU A 359 9.08 9.18 -14.25
C GLU A 359 7.61 9.50 -14.63
N GLY A 360 7.06 10.59 -14.09
CA GLY A 360 5.65 10.94 -14.25
C GLY A 360 5.35 11.82 -15.47
N PRO A 361 4.06 12.00 -15.81
CA PRO A 361 3.65 12.74 -17.00
C PRO A 361 4.12 14.19 -17.06
N ALA A 362 4.18 14.89 -15.92
CA ALA A 362 4.70 16.26 -15.86
C ALA A 362 6.19 16.35 -16.21
N ALA A 363 7.01 15.39 -15.79
CA ALA A 363 8.43 15.35 -16.18
C ALA A 363 8.58 15.10 -17.69
N ALA A 364 7.79 14.15 -18.24
CA ALA A 364 7.77 13.87 -19.67
C ALA A 364 7.36 15.10 -20.51
N ALA A 365 6.49 15.96 -19.98
CA ALA A 365 6.09 17.23 -20.59
C ALA A 365 7.10 18.38 -20.37
N GLY A 366 8.24 18.11 -19.71
CA GLY A 366 9.31 19.08 -19.48
C GLY A 366 9.04 20.09 -18.36
N LEU A 367 8.08 19.81 -17.48
CA LEU A 367 7.82 20.64 -16.30
C LEU A 367 8.99 20.54 -15.33
N LYS A 368 9.47 21.68 -14.83
CA LYS A 368 10.56 21.71 -13.85
C LYS A 368 10.04 22.19 -12.50
N VAL A 369 10.69 21.70 -11.45
CA VAL A 369 10.52 22.25 -10.10
C VAL A 369 10.85 23.73 -10.14
N LYS A 370 10.22 24.51 -9.24
CA LYS A 370 10.46 25.93 -9.03
C LYS A 370 9.90 26.86 -10.11
N GLU A 371 9.18 26.36 -11.11
CA GLU A 371 8.46 27.19 -12.09
C GLU A 371 7.11 27.69 -11.54
N TYR A 372 6.71 28.94 -11.86
CA TYR A 372 5.44 29.51 -11.39
C TYR A 372 4.31 29.28 -12.40
N LEU A 373 3.10 29.06 -11.91
CA LEU A 373 1.92 28.84 -12.75
C LEU A 373 1.31 30.20 -13.08
N ALA A 374 1.20 30.51 -14.38
CA ALA A 374 0.53 31.71 -14.87
C ALA A 374 -0.93 31.44 -15.23
N VAL A 375 -1.18 30.35 -15.97
CA VAL A 375 -2.51 29.98 -16.47
C VAL A 375 -2.70 28.47 -16.32
N VAL A 376 -3.88 28.05 -15.85
CA VAL A 376 -4.31 26.65 -15.78
C VAL A 376 -5.61 26.48 -16.54
N ASN A 377 -5.62 25.64 -17.57
CA ASN A 377 -6.81 25.36 -18.40
C ASN A 377 -7.50 26.65 -18.91
N GLY A 378 -6.70 27.65 -19.28
CA GLY A 378 -7.17 28.95 -19.79
C GLY A 378 -7.49 30.01 -18.72
N ILE A 379 -7.41 29.68 -17.43
CA ILE A 379 -7.70 30.60 -16.32
C ILE A 379 -6.40 31.17 -15.75
N ASP A 380 -6.27 32.50 -15.62
CA ASP A 380 -5.13 33.15 -14.94
C ASP A 380 -5.15 32.78 -13.45
N VAL A 381 -4.03 32.26 -12.96
CA VAL A 381 -3.90 31.76 -11.59
C VAL A 381 -2.81 32.45 -10.77
N LEU A 382 -2.22 33.55 -11.28
CA LEU A 382 -1.05 34.17 -10.64
C LEU A 382 -1.35 34.70 -9.24
N GLU A 383 -2.57 35.20 -9.00
CA GLU A 383 -3.01 35.68 -7.68
C GLU A 383 -3.63 34.57 -6.81
N MET A 384 -3.75 33.35 -7.35
CA MET A 384 -4.45 32.26 -6.68
C MET A 384 -3.49 31.45 -5.81
N ASN A 385 -3.98 31.06 -4.64
CA ASN A 385 -3.28 30.11 -3.80
C ASN A 385 -3.39 28.68 -4.32
N HIS A 386 -2.46 27.84 -3.89
CA HIS A 386 -2.33 26.46 -4.36
C HIS A 386 -3.63 25.64 -4.21
N ASN A 387 -4.47 25.92 -3.21
CA ASN A 387 -5.75 25.23 -3.02
C ASN A 387 -6.74 25.57 -4.14
N ALA A 388 -6.84 26.84 -4.52
CA ALA A 388 -7.71 27.27 -5.60
C ALA A 388 -7.19 26.81 -6.97
N VAL A 389 -5.88 26.90 -7.20
CA VAL A 389 -5.23 26.41 -8.43
C VAL A 389 -5.40 24.90 -8.58
N ALA A 390 -5.27 24.15 -7.48
CA ALA A 390 -5.48 22.71 -7.47
C ALA A 390 -6.87 22.31 -7.97
N LYS A 391 -7.92 23.04 -7.59
CA LYS A 391 -9.29 22.76 -8.07
C LYS A 391 -9.39 22.86 -9.60
N LEU A 392 -8.70 23.82 -10.20
CA LEU A 392 -8.67 24.02 -11.65
C LEU A 392 -7.90 22.92 -12.38
N ILE A 393 -6.77 22.49 -11.82
CA ILE A 393 -6.00 21.35 -12.33
C ILE A 393 -6.85 20.08 -12.31
N LEU A 394 -7.63 19.90 -11.26
CA LEU A 394 -8.44 18.70 -11.03
C LEU A 394 -9.77 18.69 -11.78
N ALA A 395 -10.14 19.76 -12.49
CA ALA A 395 -11.37 19.81 -13.27
C ALA A 395 -11.36 18.86 -14.47
N ASN A 396 -10.17 18.51 -14.98
CA ASN A 396 -9.99 17.51 -16.04
C ASN A 396 -8.83 16.58 -15.67
N PRO A 397 -9.08 15.29 -15.36
CA PRO A 397 -8.03 14.36 -14.93
C PRO A 397 -7.19 13.80 -16.08
N PHE A 398 -7.63 13.94 -17.34
CA PHE A 398 -6.96 13.33 -18.50
C PHE A 398 -5.97 14.27 -19.17
N GLU A 399 -6.26 15.58 -19.14
CA GLU A 399 -5.46 16.58 -19.84
C GLU A 399 -5.36 17.86 -19.02
N LEU A 400 -4.14 18.39 -18.92
CA LEU A 400 -3.83 19.63 -18.23
C LEU A 400 -3.05 20.57 -19.15
N SER A 401 -3.60 21.76 -19.41
CA SER A 401 -2.90 22.83 -20.13
C SER A 401 -2.39 23.88 -19.15
N LEU A 402 -1.08 24.15 -19.19
CA LEU A 402 -0.43 25.11 -18.31
C LEU A 402 0.31 26.17 -19.11
N VAL A 403 0.31 27.40 -18.62
CA VAL A 403 1.30 28.41 -18.97
C VAL A 403 2.15 28.68 -17.74
N MET A 404 3.45 28.43 -17.85
CA MET A 404 4.42 28.58 -16.77
C MET A 404 5.20 29.89 -16.94
N MET A 405 5.56 30.55 -15.84
CA MET A 405 6.58 31.59 -15.81
C MET A 405 7.92 30.95 -15.47
N ILE A 406 8.87 31.01 -16.41
CA ILE A 406 10.21 30.43 -16.29
C ILE A 406 11.26 31.51 -16.49
N LEU A 407 12.42 31.42 -15.83
CA LEU A 407 13.49 32.39 -16.04
C LEU A 407 14.11 32.25 -17.44
N LYS A 408 14.40 33.39 -18.10
CA LYS A 408 14.98 33.49 -19.45
C LYS A 408 16.24 32.63 -19.61
N ASP A 409 17.08 32.55 -18.59
CA ASP A 409 18.34 31.79 -18.63
C ASP A 409 18.14 30.26 -18.61
N SER A 410 16.96 29.78 -18.19
CA SER A 410 16.62 28.34 -18.25
C SER A 410 16.19 27.85 -19.63
N VAL A 411 16.07 28.75 -20.63
CA VAL A 411 15.69 28.44 -22.02
C VAL A 411 16.92 28.28 -22.93
N MET A 412 18.08 28.81 -22.53
CA MET A 412 19.31 28.84 -23.33
C MET A 412 20.26 27.65 -23.06
N GLY A 413 19.87 26.71 -22.21
CA GLY A 413 20.65 25.53 -21.86
C GLY A 413 19.89 24.23 -22.12
N THR A 414 19.72 23.89 -23.40
CA THR A 414 19.38 22.55 -23.89
C THR A 414 20.11 22.30 -25.19
#